data_AF-A0A532D1B9-F1
#
_entry.id   AF-A0A532D1B9-F1
#
_cell.length_a   1.000
_cell.length_b   1.000
_cell.length_c   1.000
_cell.angle_alpha   90.00
_cell.angle_beta   90.00
_cell.angle_gamma   90.00
#
_symmetry.space_group_name_H-M   'P 1'
#
loop_
_entity.id
_entity.type
_entity.pdbx_description
1 polymer ?
#
loop_
_entity_poly.entity_id
_entity_poly.type
_entity_poly.pdbx_seq_one_letter_code
_entity_poly.pdbx_strand_id
1 'polypeptide(L)'
;MADRNETIVRSLRSGTDHRTRWYPVSIDRWNEVLNCFSYDGNQILPDKDIRKNIAYNLQYLEYLEQTIEELSLSAVLMRQTYKSYIIVAIGVVESLLYFLNTAAGGKEKNFSEILKRLKSTAFFRTDKPLYDDLQRFRKLRNKVHLHELRDDLTTDYASFGDEEFSQMRKTLYKLVKKRTLGLPNEMLGSFGFLNRPVQQK
;
A
#
# COMPACT_ATOMS: atom_id res chain seq x y z
N MET A 1 1.57 7.05 45.61
CA MET A 1 1.97 6.38 44.33
C MET A 1 1.23 6.91 43.10
N ALA A 2 0.08 7.61 43.22
CA ALA A 2 -0.64 8.19 42.07
C ALA A 2 0.07 9.39 41.38
N ASP A 3 0.90 10.13 42.13
CA ASP A 3 1.45 11.43 41.73
C ASP A 3 2.58 11.35 40.67
N ARG A 4 3.33 10.24 40.62
CA ARG A 4 4.39 10.04 39.60
C ARG A 4 3.81 9.75 38.21
N ASN A 5 2.70 9.03 38.14
CA ASN A 5 2.08 8.69 36.86
C ASN A 5 1.39 9.91 36.23
N GLU A 6 0.77 10.78 37.02
CA GLU A 6 0.23 12.05 36.51
C GLU A 6 1.32 13.01 36.04
N THR A 7 2.47 13.04 36.72
CA THR A 7 3.62 13.87 36.35
C THR A 7 4.24 13.42 35.02
N ILE A 8 4.38 12.10 34.78
CA ILE A 8 4.86 11.54 33.51
C ILE A 8 3.86 11.80 32.37
N VAL A 9 2.56 11.65 32.63
CA VAL A 9 1.52 11.92 31.62
C VAL A 9 1.46 13.41 31.27
N ARG A 10 1.69 14.31 32.23
CA ARG A 10 1.79 15.76 31.99
C ARG A 10 3.07 16.12 31.22
N SER A 11 4.22 15.53 31.53
CA SER A 11 5.47 15.77 30.80
C SER A 11 5.45 15.24 29.36
N LEU A 12 4.69 14.17 29.09
CA LEU A 12 4.45 13.67 27.73
C LEU A 12 3.51 14.57 26.92
N ARG A 13 2.62 15.33 27.59
CA ARG A 13 1.70 16.27 26.94
C ARG A 13 2.34 17.64 26.66
N SER A 14 3.36 18.04 27.43
CA SER A 14 4.03 19.34 27.29
C SER A 14 5.23 19.35 26.33
N GLY A 15 5.57 18.21 25.72
CA GLY A 15 6.89 18.01 25.10
C GLY A 15 7.06 18.33 23.62
N THR A 16 6.02 18.57 22.83
CA THR A 16 6.18 18.88 21.39
C THR A 16 5.02 19.70 20.87
N ASP A 17 5.33 20.78 20.14
CA ASP A 17 4.34 21.51 19.35
C ASP A 17 3.58 20.49 18.47
N HIS A 18 2.25 20.49 18.53
CA HIS A 18 1.41 19.61 17.72
C HIS A 18 1.67 19.83 16.23
N ARG A 19 2.17 21.02 15.85
CA ARG A 19 2.58 21.37 14.48
C ARG A 19 3.84 20.67 14.00
N THR A 20 4.66 20.11 14.90
CA THR A 20 5.88 19.38 14.54
C THR A 20 5.72 17.86 14.65
N ARG A 21 4.53 17.36 15.01
CA ARG A 21 4.25 15.93 15.03
C ARG A 21 3.99 15.44 13.61
N TRP A 22 4.54 14.27 13.29
CA TRP A 22 4.24 13.61 12.03
C TRP A 22 2.73 13.41 11.88
N TYR A 23 2.22 13.70 10.69
CA TYR A 23 0.83 13.47 10.30
C TYR A 23 0.83 12.98 8.85
N PRO A 24 0.03 11.96 8.50
CA PRO A 24 -0.01 11.43 7.15
C PRO A 24 -0.66 12.44 6.19
N VAL A 25 -0.52 12.21 4.89
CA VAL A 25 -1.20 13.01 3.86
C VAL A 25 -2.71 13.03 4.14
N SER A 26 -3.32 14.21 4.00
CA SER A 26 -4.75 14.39 4.27
C SER A 26 -5.61 13.65 3.26
N ILE A 27 -6.82 13.24 3.67
CA ILE A 27 -7.75 12.57 2.76
C ILE A 27 -8.16 13.47 1.59
N ASP A 28 -8.28 14.77 1.82
CA ASP A 28 -8.56 15.74 0.73
C ASP A 28 -7.42 15.76 -0.28
N ARG A 29 -6.17 15.78 0.19
CA ARG A 29 -5.01 15.68 -0.70
C ARG A 29 -4.95 14.35 -1.43
N TRP A 30 -5.26 13.23 -0.77
CA TRP A 30 -5.36 11.94 -1.44
C TRP A 30 -6.46 11.93 -2.49
N ASN A 31 -7.61 12.57 -2.25
CA ASN A 31 -8.68 12.69 -3.24
C ASN A 31 -8.24 13.52 -4.45
N GLU A 32 -7.50 14.62 -4.27
CA GLU A 32 -6.90 15.38 -5.36
C GLU A 32 -5.98 14.51 -6.21
N VAL A 33 -5.05 13.80 -5.58
CA VAL A 33 -4.11 12.90 -6.25
C VAL A 33 -4.87 11.79 -7.00
N LEU A 34 -5.86 11.18 -6.35
CA LEU A 34 -6.64 10.08 -6.92
C LEU A 34 -7.50 10.54 -8.10
N ASN A 35 -7.98 11.79 -8.09
CA ASN A 35 -8.74 12.37 -9.20
C ASN A 35 -7.89 12.52 -10.47
N CYS A 36 -6.56 12.62 -10.35
CA CYS A 36 -5.66 12.77 -11.48
C CYS A 36 -5.38 11.47 -12.24
N PHE A 37 -5.71 10.30 -11.68
CA PHE A 37 -5.52 9.03 -12.38
C PHE A 37 -6.38 8.98 -13.65
N SER A 38 -5.72 8.82 -14.79
CA SER A 38 -6.35 8.85 -16.11
C SER A 38 -5.79 7.79 -17.05
N TYR A 39 -6.62 7.35 -17.99
CA TYR A 39 -6.27 6.44 -19.07
C TYR A 39 -6.81 7.03 -20.37
N ASP A 40 -5.93 7.22 -21.35
CA ASP A 40 -6.26 7.84 -22.65
C ASP A 40 -7.01 9.19 -22.49
N GLY A 41 -6.57 10.01 -21.54
CA GLY A 41 -7.15 11.32 -21.24
C GLY A 41 -8.43 11.31 -20.40
N ASN A 42 -9.01 10.15 -20.11
CA ASN A 42 -10.24 10.02 -19.31
C ASN A 42 -9.94 9.60 -17.87
N GLN A 43 -10.65 10.17 -16.91
CA GLN A 43 -10.53 9.79 -15.49
C GLN A 43 -10.91 8.32 -15.29
N ILE A 44 -10.05 7.54 -14.62
CA ILE A 44 -10.30 6.09 -14.44
C ILE A 44 -11.08 5.75 -13.17
N LEU A 45 -10.99 6.58 -12.13
CA LEU A 45 -11.66 6.35 -10.85
C LEU A 45 -12.97 7.14 -10.84
N PRO A 46 -14.13 6.53 -11.19
CA PRO A 46 -15.35 7.28 -11.47
C PRO A 46 -16.01 7.78 -10.19
N ASP A 47 -15.98 6.97 -9.14
CA ASP A 47 -16.83 7.14 -7.96
C ASP A 47 -16.04 7.73 -6.77
N LYS A 48 -16.70 8.64 -6.04
CA LYS A 48 -16.11 9.34 -4.89
C LYS A 48 -15.85 8.41 -3.70
N ASP A 49 -16.71 7.44 -3.45
CA ASP A 49 -16.58 6.51 -2.33
C ASP A 49 -15.47 5.50 -2.58
N ILE A 50 -15.30 5.06 -3.83
CA ILE A 50 -14.13 4.28 -4.25
C ILE A 50 -12.84 5.07 -4.00
N ARG A 51 -12.77 6.35 -4.39
CA ARG A 51 -11.59 7.19 -4.14
C ARG A 51 -11.32 7.35 -2.64
N LYS A 52 -12.35 7.57 -1.83
CA LYS A 52 -12.22 7.62 -0.37
C LYS A 52 -11.68 6.33 0.22
N ASN A 53 -12.19 5.17 -0.21
CA ASN A 53 -11.69 3.88 0.26
C ASN A 53 -10.21 3.68 -0.07
N ILE A 54 -9.78 4.08 -1.27
CA ILE A 54 -8.36 4.04 -1.63
C ILE A 54 -7.57 5.05 -0.78
N ALA A 55 -8.06 6.27 -0.59
CA ALA A 55 -7.43 7.31 0.23
C ALA A 55 -7.21 6.86 1.69
N TYR A 56 -8.22 6.23 2.31
CA TYR A 56 -8.10 5.70 3.67
C TYR A 56 -7.04 4.61 3.75
N ASN A 57 -6.99 3.71 2.76
CA ASN A 57 -5.97 2.67 2.70
C ASN A 57 -4.56 3.25 2.49
N LEU A 58 -4.40 4.26 1.64
CA LEU A 58 -3.11 4.95 1.45
C LEU A 58 -2.65 5.64 2.75
N GLN A 59 -3.55 6.34 3.43
CA GLN A 59 -3.23 6.95 4.72
C GLN A 59 -2.87 5.90 5.79
N TYR A 60 -3.52 4.74 5.76
CA TYR A 60 -3.17 3.64 6.66
C TYR A 60 -1.79 3.04 6.33
N LEU A 61 -1.41 2.93 5.05
CA LEU A 61 -0.06 2.50 4.67
C LEU A 61 1.00 3.48 5.21
N GLU A 62 0.77 4.79 5.12
CA GLU A 62 1.66 5.80 5.71
C GLU A 62 1.83 5.60 7.22
N TYR A 63 0.74 5.32 7.94
CA TYR A 63 0.78 5.02 9.37
C TYR A 63 1.58 3.76 9.69
N LEU A 64 1.41 2.69 8.91
CA LEU A 64 2.14 1.44 9.10
C LEU A 64 3.64 1.63 8.87
N GLU A 65 4.04 2.41 7.85
CA GLU A 65 5.44 2.78 7.61
C GLU A 65 6.01 3.57 8.79
N GLN A 66 5.29 4.58 9.27
CA GLN A 66 5.73 5.36 10.44
C GLN A 66 5.86 4.47 11.70
N THR A 67 4.99 3.49 11.86
CA THR A 67 5.04 2.52 12.97
C THR A 67 6.31 1.67 12.92
N ILE A 68 6.69 1.21 11.73
CA ILE A 68 7.91 0.41 11.50
C ILE A 68 9.17 1.27 11.75
N GLU A 69 9.16 2.51 11.28
CA GLU A 69 10.27 3.45 11.40
C GLU A 69 10.50 3.88 12.86
N GLU A 70 9.45 4.28 13.58
CA GLU A 70 9.60 4.94 14.89
C GLU A 70 9.56 3.99 16.09
N LEU A 71 8.84 2.87 16.00
CA LEU A 71 8.65 1.99 17.16
C LEU A 71 9.70 0.88 17.23
N SER A 72 10.01 0.47 18.45
CA SER A 72 10.73 -0.79 18.72
C SER A 72 9.73 -1.92 18.78
N LEU A 73 9.42 -2.52 17.63
CA LEU A 73 8.48 -3.64 17.53
C LEU A 73 9.17 -4.96 17.87
N SER A 74 8.47 -5.85 18.58
CA SER A 74 8.90 -7.25 18.69
C SER A 74 8.88 -7.90 17.30
N ALA A 75 9.65 -8.98 17.10
CA ALA A 75 9.64 -9.72 15.83
C ALA A 75 8.24 -10.18 15.41
N VAL A 76 7.37 -10.46 16.39
CA VAL A 76 5.96 -10.73 16.13
C VAL A 76 5.27 -9.47 15.62
N LEU A 77 5.25 -8.38 16.37
CA LEU A 77 4.55 -7.16 15.94
C LEU A 77 5.05 -6.64 14.58
N MET A 78 6.35 -6.70 14.32
CA MET A 78 6.93 -6.33 13.02
C MET A 78 6.31 -7.12 11.87
N ARG A 79 6.27 -8.45 11.99
CA ARG A 79 5.68 -9.32 10.97
C ARG A 79 4.19 -9.11 10.78
N GLN A 80 3.42 -8.84 11.86
CA GLN A 80 2.01 -8.46 11.72
C GLN A 80 1.89 -7.13 10.96
N THR A 81 2.72 -6.14 11.28
CA THR A 81 2.70 -4.83 10.61
C THR A 81 3.05 -4.97 9.13
N TYR A 82 4.06 -5.78 8.77
CA TYR A 82 4.37 -6.10 7.36
C TYR A 82 3.23 -6.81 6.65
N LYS A 83 2.62 -7.80 7.30
CA LYS A 83 1.45 -8.50 6.76
C LYS A 83 0.30 -7.53 6.49
N SER A 84 -0.06 -6.69 7.45
CA SER A 84 -1.10 -5.66 7.30
C SER A 84 -0.77 -4.71 6.16
N TYR A 85 0.49 -4.24 6.09
CA TYR A 85 0.95 -3.37 5.02
C TYR A 85 0.76 -4.02 3.64
N ILE A 86 1.23 -5.25 3.48
CA ILE A 86 1.18 -5.98 2.20
C ILE A 86 -0.27 -6.23 1.76
N ILE A 87 -1.15 -6.63 2.68
CA ILE A 87 -2.57 -6.88 2.39
C ILE A 87 -3.29 -5.60 1.95
N VAL A 88 -3.04 -4.49 2.65
CA VAL A 88 -3.65 -3.20 2.32
C VAL A 88 -3.12 -2.69 0.99
N ALA A 89 -1.79 -2.76 0.78
CA ALA A 89 -1.15 -2.29 -0.44
C ALA A 89 -1.62 -3.07 -1.67
N ILE A 90 -1.71 -4.40 -1.59
CA ILE A 90 -2.21 -5.21 -2.71
C ILE A 90 -3.71 -4.96 -2.98
N GLY A 91 -4.51 -4.61 -1.98
CA GLY A 91 -5.91 -4.19 -2.16
C GLY A 91 -6.03 -2.84 -2.91
N VAL A 92 -5.14 -1.88 -2.61
CA VAL A 92 -5.03 -0.62 -3.37
C VAL A 92 -4.66 -0.92 -4.83
N VAL A 93 -3.65 -1.76 -5.05
CA VAL A 93 -3.24 -2.20 -6.39
C VAL A 93 -4.38 -2.86 -7.16
N GLU A 94 -5.08 -3.80 -6.54
CA GLU A 94 -6.22 -4.51 -7.15
C GLU A 94 -7.30 -3.53 -7.59
N SER A 95 -7.62 -2.54 -6.74
CA SER A 95 -8.59 -1.49 -7.06
C SER A 95 -8.15 -0.66 -8.27
N LEU A 96 -6.91 -0.16 -8.27
CA LEU A 96 -6.37 0.63 -9.39
C LEU A 96 -6.39 -0.16 -10.72
N LEU A 97 -5.97 -1.43 -10.68
CA LEU A 97 -5.96 -2.28 -11.85
C LEU A 97 -7.36 -2.65 -12.34
N TYR A 98 -8.32 -2.81 -11.43
CA TYR A 98 -9.73 -3.01 -11.78
C TYR A 98 -10.27 -1.83 -12.58
N PHE A 99 -10.10 -0.60 -12.09
CA PHE A 99 -10.59 0.59 -12.78
C PHE A 99 -9.85 0.86 -14.09
N LEU A 100 -8.53 0.63 -14.13
CA LEU A 100 -7.78 0.66 -15.38
C LEU A 100 -8.31 -0.37 -16.39
N ASN A 101 -8.61 -1.59 -15.93
CA ASN A 101 -9.17 -2.64 -16.78
C ASN A 101 -10.49 -2.20 -17.40
N THR A 102 -11.41 -1.66 -16.57
CA THR A 102 -12.71 -1.15 -17.02
C THR A 102 -12.56 0.03 -17.99
N ALA A 103 -11.68 0.99 -17.69
CA ALA A 103 -11.40 2.11 -18.59
C ALA A 103 -10.84 1.65 -19.95
N ALA A 104 -10.05 0.57 -19.96
CA ALA A 104 -9.56 -0.06 -21.18
C ALA A 104 -10.57 -1.03 -21.83
N GLY A 105 -11.86 -1.00 -21.45
CA GLY A 105 -12.93 -1.81 -22.02
C GLY A 105 -12.96 -3.28 -21.55
N GLY A 106 -12.22 -3.63 -20.50
CA GLY A 106 -12.23 -4.95 -19.88
C GLY A 106 -13.49 -5.20 -19.05
N LYS A 107 -13.91 -6.46 -18.95
CA LYS A 107 -15.13 -6.89 -18.23
C LYS A 107 -14.83 -7.79 -17.02
N GLU A 108 -13.58 -8.22 -16.90
CA GLU A 108 -13.06 -9.07 -15.84
C GLU A 108 -13.18 -8.35 -14.50
N LYS A 109 -13.72 -9.07 -13.51
CA LYS A 109 -13.88 -8.56 -12.14
C LYS A 109 -12.90 -9.21 -11.16
N ASN A 110 -12.42 -10.41 -11.46
CA ASN A 110 -11.48 -11.11 -10.61
C ASN A 110 -10.05 -10.63 -10.87
N PHE A 111 -9.28 -10.37 -9.82
CA PHE A 111 -7.91 -9.88 -9.95
C PHE A 111 -6.99 -10.79 -10.76
N SER A 112 -7.15 -12.11 -10.67
CA SER A 112 -6.38 -13.07 -11.48
C SER A 112 -6.67 -12.90 -12.97
N GLU A 113 -7.93 -12.70 -13.35
CA GLU A 113 -8.37 -12.52 -14.73
C GLU A 113 -7.93 -11.15 -15.27
N ILE A 114 -8.07 -10.10 -14.45
CA ILE A 114 -7.60 -8.75 -14.77
C ILE A 114 -6.10 -8.78 -15.08
N LEU A 115 -5.27 -9.43 -14.24
CA LEU A 115 -3.84 -9.56 -14.49
C LEU A 115 -3.56 -10.30 -15.81
N LYS A 116 -4.25 -11.41 -16.09
CA LYS A 116 -4.10 -12.16 -17.34
C LYS A 116 -4.44 -11.31 -18.56
N ARG A 117 -5.53 -10.55 -18.51
CA ARG A 117 -5.92 -9.64 -19.59
C ARG A 117 -4.89 -8.53 -19.75
N LEU A 118 -4.54 -7.82 -18.68
CA LEU A 118 -3.59 -6.71 -18.77
C LEU A 118 -2.20 -7.19 -19.24
N LYS A 119 -1.84 -8.46 -19.01
CA LYS A 119 -0.61 -9.08 -19.52
C LYS A 119 -0.50 -9.03 -21.04
N SER A 120 -1.61 -9.20 -21.77
CA SER A 120 -1.62 -9.14 -23.23
C SER A 120 -1.67 -7.71 -23.78
N THR A 121 -1.91 -6.71 -22.91
CA THR A 121 -1.90 -5.29 -23.28
C THR A 121 -0.51 -4.68 -23.19
N ALA A 122 -0.33 -3.48 -23.76
CA ALA A 122 0.91 -2.72 -23.65
C ALA A 122 1.30 -2.38 -22.19
N PHE A 123 0.38 -2.49 -21.23
CA PHE A 123 0.63 -2.16 -19.82
C PHE A 123 1.75 -3.00 -19.18
N PHE A 124 1.69 -4.33 -19.37
CA PHE A 124 2.68 -5.27 -18.83
C PHE A 124 3.60 -5.88 -19.89
N ARG A 125 3.32 -5.71 -21.20
CA ARG A 125 4.13 -6.29 -22.27
C ARG A 125 5.62 -5.92 -22.15
N THR A 126 5.92 -4.73 -21.63
CA THR A 126 7.30 -4.24 -21.43
C THR A 126 7.77 -4.31 -19.99
N ASP A 127 7.01 -4.95 -19.09
CA ASP A 127 7.31 -4.96 -17.65
C ASP A 127 6.88 -6.26 -16.97
N LYS A 128 7.48 -7.35 -17.47
CA LYS A 128 7.33 -8.69 -16.89
C LYS A 128 7.63 -8.74 -15.38
N PRO A 129 8.68 -8.08 -14.84
CA PRO A 129 8.94 -8.09 -13.40
C PRO A 129 7.78 -7.55 -12.56
N LEU A 130 7.14 -6.45 -13.00
CA LEU A 130 5.98 -5.91 -12.28
C LEU A 130 4.81 -6.91 -12.28
N TYR A 131 4.55 -7.55 -13.42
CA TYR A 131 3.51 -8.59 -13.50
C TYR A 131 3.80 -9.78 -12.57
N ASP A 132 5.05 -10.26 -12.54
CA ASP A 132 5.47 -11.40 -11.72
C ASP A 132 5.33 -11.06 -10.22
N ASP A 133 5.73 -9.86 -9.80
CA ASP A 133 5.55 -9.36 -8.43
C ASP A 133 4.07 -9.31 -8.02
N LEU A 134 3.22 -8.74 -8.87
CA LEU A 134 1.78 -8.65 -8.63
C LEU A 134 1.14 -10.04 -8.49
N GLN A 135 1.58 -10.99 -9.31
CA GLN A 135 1.12 -12.37 -9.22
C GLN A 135 1.59 -13.04 -7.92
N ARG A 136 2.82 -12.77 -7.46
CA ARG A 136 3.34 -13.22 -6.17
C ARG A 136 2.54 -12.64 -5.00
N PHE A 137 2.35 -11.32 -4.95
CA PHE A 137 1.61 -10.68 -3.85
C PHE A 137 0.13 -11.05 -3.81
N ARG A 138 -0.51 -11.27 -4.96
CA ARG A 138 -1.87 -11.82 -5.02
C ARG A 138 -1.95 -13.19 -4.34
N LYS A 139 -0.97 -14.08 -4.59
CA LYS A 139 -0.91 -15.39 -3.92
C LYS A 139 -0.63 -15.24 -2.43
N LEU A 140 0.27 -14.33 -2.05
CA LEU A 140 0.62 -14.08 -0.65
C LEU A 140 -0.57 -13.57 0.17
N ARG A 141 -1.39 -12.67 -0.39
CA ARG A 141 -2.65 -12.23 0.21
C ARG A 141 -3.61 -13.39 0.49
N ASN A 142 -3.66 -14.38 -0.40
CA ASN A 142 -4.54 -15.54 -0.23
C ASN A 142 -4.07 -16.49 0.88
N LYS A 143 -2.78 -16.45 1.27
CA LYS A 143 -2.23 -17.22 2.41
C LYS A 143 -2.54 -16.63 3.79
N VAL A 144 -3.42 -15.64 3.86
CA VAL A 144 -3.80 -14.96 5.11
C VAL A 144 -4.85 -15.76 5.89
N HIS A 145 -5.51 -16.74 5.25
CA HIS A 145 -6.49 -17.61 5.87
C HIS A 145 -5.81 -18.69 6.70
N LEU A 146 -5.92 -18.59 8.03
CA LEU A 146 -5.33 -19.49 9.03
C LEU A 146 -5.75 -20.96 8.93
N HIS A 147 -6.62 -21.32 7.99
CA HIS A 147 -7.25 -22.64 7.85
C HIS A 147 -6.68 -23.49 6.70
N GLU A 148 -5.82 -22.94 5.83
CA GLU A 148 -5.16 -23.68 4.74
C GLU A 148 -3.66 -23.89 5.02
N LEU A 149 -3.33 -24.58 6.12
CA LEU A 149 -1.97 -25.04 6.39
C LEU A 149 -1.74 -26.36 5.65
N ARG A 150 -0.88 -26.38 4.63
CA ARG A 150 -0.50 -27.61 3.90
C ARG A 150 0.91 -28.12 4.21
N ASP A 151 1.75 -27.33 4.88
CA ASP A 151 3.13 -27.72 5.20
C ASP A 151 3.53 -27.28 6.62
N ASP A 152 4.07 -28.24 7.36
CA ASP A 152 4.24 -28.28 8.81
C ASP A 152 5.48 -27.48 9.29
N LEU A 153 6.23 -26.88 8.36
CA LEU A 153 7.58 -26.35 8.61
C LEU A 153 7.72 -24.83 8.39
N THR A 154 6.69 -24.16 7.85
CA THR A 154 6.69 -22.69 7.70
C THR A 154 5.33 -22.16 8.07
N THR A 155 5.18 -21.60 9.28
CA THR A 155 3.98 -20.81 9.58
C THR A 155 3.79 -19.75 8.48
N ASP A 156 2.54 -19.41 8.09
CA ASP A 156 2.28 -18.32 7.11
C ASP A 156 2.98 -17.01 7.51
N TYR A 157 3.28 -16.88 8.79
CA TYR A 157 4.07 -15.84 9.42
C TYR A 157 5.50 -15.66 8.90
N ALA A 158 6.12 -16.71 8.38
CA ALA A 158 7.46 -16.62 7.77
C ALA A 158 7.43 -15.98 6.38
N SER A 159 6.25 -15.95 5.74
CA SER A 159 6.08 -15.38 4.39
C SER A 159 5.97 -13.86 4.37
N PHE A 160 6.06 -13.17 5.51
CA PHE A 160 5.93 -11.72 5.62
C PHE A 160 7.18 -11.14 6.30
N GLY A 161 8.27 -11.02 5.53
CA GLY A 161 9.54 -10.47 5.99
C GLY A 161 9.87 -9.09 5.42
N ASP A 162 11.05 -8.59 5.76
CA ASP A 162 11.57 -7.31 5.28
C ASP A 162 11.67 -7.26 3.75
N GLU A 163 12.01 -8.39 3.11
CA GLU A 163 12.10 -8.50 1.66
C GLU A 163 10.74 -8.35 0.99
N GLU A 164 9.70 -9.04 1.47
CA GLU A 164 8.33 -8.88 0.98
C GLU A 164 7.82 -7.46 1.17
N PHE A 165 8.06 -6.88 2.34
CA PHE A 165 7.67 -5.51 2.64
C PHE A 165 8.34 -4.52 1.67
N SER A 166 9.67 -4.58 1.56
CA SER A 166 10.46 -3.74 0.66
C SER A 166 10.03 -3.91 -0.80
N GLN A 167 9.79 -5.15 -1.23
CA GLN A 167 9.36 -5.43 -2.59
C GLN A 167 7.94 -4.88 -2.85
N MET A 168 7.00 -5.01 -1.91
CA MET A 168 5.64 -4.49 -2.08
C MET A 168 5.63 -2.96 -2.22
N ARG A 169 6.45 -2.25 -1.44
CA ARG A 169 6.65 -0.80 -1.56
C ARG A 169 7.09 -0.41 -2.97
N LYS A 170 8.14 -1.08 -3.46
CA LYS A 170 8.68 -0.87 -4.82
C LYS A 170 7.64 -1.22 -5.89
N THR A 171 6.92 -2.33 -5.75
CA THR A 171 5.88 -2.76 -6.69
C THR A 171 4.75 -1.74 -6.77
N LEU A 172 4.23 -1.25 -5.63
CA LEU A 172 3.18 -0.23 -5.62
C LEU A 172 3.69 1.10 -6.20
N TYR A 173 4.89 1.55 -5.83
CA TYR A 173 5.46 2.78 -6.36
C TYR A 173 5.67 2.72 -7.87
N LYS A 174 6.22 1.59 -8.36
CA LYS A 174 6.41 1.33 -9.78
C LYS A 174 5.11 1.29 -10.55
N LEU A 175 4.04 0.76 -9.95
CA LEU A 175 2.70 0.76 -10.53
C LEU A 175 2.18 2.20 -10.68
N VAL A 176 2.12 2.99 -9.61
CA VAL A 176 1.53 4.36 -9.65
C VAL A 176 2.31 5.31 -10.56
N LYS A 177 3.62 5.06 -10.76
CA LYS A 177 4.47 5.80 -11.71
C LYS A 177 4.24 5.42 -13.18
N LYS A 178 3.45 4.39 -13.48
CA LYS A 178 3.18 3.99 -14.87
C LYS A 178 2.51 5.14 -15.61
N ARG A 179 3.09 5.54 -16.75
CA ARG A 179 2.52 6.54 -17.65
C ARG A 179 1.07 6.23 -18.04
N THR A 180 0.71 4.96 -18.15
CA THR A 180 -0.65 4.52 -18.48
C THR A 180 -1.70 4.90 -17.43
N LEU A 181 -1.28 5.17 -16.20
CA LEU A 181 -2.15 5.67 -15.12
C LEU A 181 -2.24 7.21 -15.11
N GLY A 182 -1.50 7.90 -15.98
CA GLY A 182 -1.69 9.33 -16.25
C GLY A 182 -1.44 10.27 -15.07
N LEU A 183 -0.81 9.79 -13.99
CA LEU A 183 -0.58 10.59 -12.80
C LEU A 183 0.50 11.66 -13.05
N PRO A 184 0.24 12.95 -12.80
CA PRO A 184 1.24 14.01 -12.96
C PRO A 184 2.42 13.84 -12.01
N ASN A 185 3.61 14.29 -12.43
CA ASN A 185 4.83 14.16 -11.63
C ASN A 185 4.74 14.93 -10.30
N GLU A 186 4.06 16.07 -10.25
CA GLU A 186 3.85 16.83 -9.01
C GLU A 186 3.01 16.06 -7.98
N MET A 187 2.14 15.14 -8.43
CA MET A 187 1.30 14.32 -7.57
C MET A 187 2.04 13.07 -7.07
N LEU A 188 3.10 12.63 -7.76
CA LEU A 188 3.92 11.49 -7.31
C LEU A 188 4.59 11.73 -5.95
N GLY A 189 4.80 13.00 -5.57
CA GLY A 189 5.38 13.36 -4.26
C GLY A 189 4.58 12.82 -3.07
N SER A 190 3.25 12.71 -3.19
CA SER A 190 2.40 12.11 -2.14
C SER A 190 2.70 10.63 -1.89
N PHE A 191 3.26 9.92 -2.89
CA PHE A 191 3.69 8.53 -2.76
C PHE A 191 5.15 8.39 -2.28
N GLY A 192 5.80 9.48 -1.84
CA GLY A 192 7.21 9.48 -1.44
C GLY A 192 7.54 8.49 -0.31
N PHE A 193 6.57 8.17 0.55
CA PHE A 193 6.75 7.17 1.62
C PHE A 193 7.09 5.77 1.08
N LEU A 194 6.66 5.41 -0.13
CA LEU A 194 6.95 4.12 -0.77
C LEU A 194 8.40 3.98 -1.25
N ASN A 195 9.13 5.09 -1.36
CA ASN A 195 10.48 5.13 -1.93
C ASN A 195 11.54 5.55 -0.91
N ARG A 196 11.23 5.45 0.39
CA ARG A 196 12.21 5.72 1.45
C ARG A 196 13.18 4.54 1.60
N PRO A 197 14.48 4.78 1.79
CA PRO A 197 15.42 3.70 2.10
C PRO A 197 14.99 2.98 3.38
N VAL A 198 14.99 1.65 3.37
CA VAL A 198 14.75 0.86 4.59
C VAL A 198 15.93 1.12 5.52
N GLN A 199 15.69 1.78 6.65
CA GLN A 199 16.70 1.96 7.67
C GLN A 199 16.97 0.58 8.30
N GLN A 200 18.18 0.06 8.15
CA GLN A 200 18.59 -1.14 8.90
C GLN A 200 18.68 -0.74 10.38
N LYS A 201 17.76 -1.27 11.20
CA LYS A 201 17.84 -1.19 12.66
C LYS A 201 18.75 -2.29 13.19
#